data_AF-A0A352XSK9-F1
#
_entry.id   AF-A0A352XSK9-F1
#
_cell.length_a   1.000
_cell.length_b   1.000
_cell.length_c   1.000
_cell.angle_alpha   90.00
_cell.angle_beta   90.00
_cell.angle_gamma   90.00
#
_symmetry.space_group_name_H-M   'P 1'
#
loop_
_entity.id
_entity.type
_entity.pdbx_description
1 polymer ?
#
loop_
_entity_poly.entity_id
_entity_poly.type
_entity_poly.pdbx_seq_one_letter_code
_entity_poly.pdbx_strand_id
1 'polypeptide(L)'
;MGWVGHEYQWRVNWLNKGLNAVDFDSRKSDVDTIYTDPHSSVVMNLLARYQVQYLYVGLLEQMKYPKANLQRFSAFLHVVYSAHGVTIYQVPVS
;
A
#
# COMPACT_ATOMS: atom_id res chain seq x y z
N MET A 1 11.58 13.44 17.68
CA MET A 1 10.78 13.99 16.57
C MET A 1 10.86 12.99 15.42
N GLY A 2 9.92 12.05 15.40
CA GLY A 2 10.07 10.75 14.75
C GLY A 2 9.65 10.73 13.28
N TRP A 3 10.20 9.73 12.59
CA TRP A 3 9.97 9.32 11.20
C TRP A 3 8.51 9.34 10.70
N VAL A 4 7.51 9.35 11.57
CA VAL A 4 6.08 9.52 11.23
C VAL A 4 5.81 10.77 10.39
N GLY A 5 6.43 11.91 10.71
CA GLY A 5 6.23 13.15 9.94
C GLY A 5 6.84 13.07 8.54
N HIS A 6 7.96 12.36 8.41
CA HIS A 6 8.59 12.10 7.11
C HIS A 6 7.75 11.11 6.30
N GLU A 7 7.30 10.00 6.89
CA GLU A 7 6.43 8.99 6.23
C GLU A 7 5.17 9.63 5.61
N TYR A 8 4.59 10.61 6.31
CA TYR A 8 3.48 11.40 5.80
C TYR A 8 3.87 12.26 4.59
N GLN A 9 5.04 12.92 4.62
CA GLN A 9 5.54 13.68 3.47
C GLN A 9 5.84 12.79 2.26
N TRP A 10 6.36 11.58 2.44
CA TRP A 10 6.58 10.64 1.32
C TRP A 10 5.26 10.16 0.72
N ARG A 11 4.23 9.88 1.55
CA ARG A 11 2.87 9.59 1.06
C ARG A 11 2.27 10.77 0.31
N VAL A 12 2.36 11.97 0.88
CA VAL A 12 1.84 13.19 0.24
C VAL A 12 2.58 13.43 -1.08
N ASN A 13 3.90 13.28 -1.14
CA ASN A 13 4.68 13.48 -2.36
C ASN A 13 4.42 12.38 -3.40
N TRP A 14 4.29 11.10 -2.99
CA TRP A 14 3.93 9.99 -3.88
C TRP A 14 2.51 10.12 -4.45
N LEU A 15 1.55 10.58 -3.64
CA LEU A 15 0.19 10.90 -4.07
C LEU A 15 0.12 12.19 -4.91
N ASN A 16 1.01 13.16 -4.69
CA ASN A 16 1.04 14.44 -5.41
C ASN A 16 1.90 14.43 -6.70
N LYS A 17 2.70 13.38 -6.96
CA LYS A 17 3.39 13.21 -8.24
C LYS A 17 2.44 12.62 -9.29
N GLY A 18 1.69 13.50 -9.95
CA GLY A 18 0.90 13.19 -11.15
C GLY A 18 -0.13 14.27 -11.44
N LEU A 19 -0.02 14.90 -12.61
CA LEU A 19 -0.84 16.02 -13.08
C LEU A 19 -2.35 15.66 -13.11
N ASN A 20 -3.20 16.59 -12.67
CA ASN A 20 -4.68 16.59 -12.66
C ASN A 20 -5.36 15.95 -11.42
N ALA A 21 -6.25 16.72 -10.77
CA ALA A 21 -7.02 16.28 -9.60
C ALA A 21 -7.89 15.03 -9.84
N VAL A 22 -8.23 14.73 -11.09
CA VAL A 22 -8.94 13.50 -11.52
C VAL A 22 -8.04 12.25 -11.37
N ASP A 23 -6.75 12.37 -11.65
CA ASP A 23 -5.77 11.29 -11.46
C ASP A 23 -5.52 11.04 -9.96
N PHE A 24 -5.51 12.11 -9.16
CA PHE A 24 -5.38 12.05 -7.70
C PHE A 24 -6.50 11.25 -7.03
N ASP A 25 -7.77 11.51 -7.38
CA ASP A 25 -8.92 10.80 -6.78
C ASP A 25 -8.94 9.32 -7.20
N SER A 26 -8.67 9.06 -8.49
CA SER A 26 -8.57 7.70 -9.04
C SER A 26 -7.47 6.89 -8.34
N ARG A 27 -6.32 7.50 -8.09
CA ARG A 27 -5.20 6.83 -7.41
C ARG A 27 -5.47 6.57 -5.94
N LYS A 28 -6.18 7.49 -5.26
CA LYS A 28 -6.63 7.27 -3.88
C LYS A 28 -7.58 6.07 -3.81
N SER A 29 -8.56 6.01 -4.71
CA SER A 29 -9.49 4.88 -4.82
C SER A 29 -8.74 3.58 -5.09
N ASP A 30 -7.77 3.56 -6.00
CA ASP A 30 -6.96 2.38 -6.30
C ASP A 30 -6.15 1.90 -5.08
N VAL A 31 -5.58 2.82 -4.30
CA VAL A 31 -4.90 2.47 -3.04
C VAL A 31 -5.88 1.88 -2.04
N ASP A 32 -7.05 2.50 -1.86
CA ASP A 32 -8.10 1.96 -0.99
C ASP A 32 -8.53 0.56 -1.46
N THR A 33 -8.63 0.30 -2.76
CA THR A 33 -8.87 -1.04 -3.34
C THR A 33 -7.75 -2.02 -3.00
N ILE A 34 -6.47 -1.65 -3.13
CA ILE A 34 -5.32 -2.51 -2.75
C ILE A 34 -5.46 -3.02 -1.30
N TYR A 35 -5.81 -2.14 -0.37
CA TYR A 35 -5.92 -2.49 1.06
C TYR A 35 -7.24 -3.17 1.45
N THR A 36 -8.32 -2.99 0.69
CA THR A 36 -9.65 -3.49 1.07
C THR A 36 -10.13 -4.67 0.26
N ASP A 37 -9.83 -4.74 -1.05
CA ASP A 37 -10.36 -5.77 -1.96
C ASP A 37 -9.85 -7.17 -1.61
N PRO A 38 -10.73 -8.15 -1.36
CA PRO A 38 -10.31 -9.49 -0.97
C PRO A 38 -9.66 -10.30 -2.10
N HIS A 39 -9.81 -9.90 -3.37
CA HIS A 39 -9.29 -10.64 -4.52
C HIS A 39 -7.83 -10.26 -4.80
N SER A 40 -6.92 -11.22 -4.57
CA SER A 40 -5.48 -11.03 -4.82
C SER A 40 -5.18 -10.62 -6.27
N SER A 41 -5.95 -11.10 -7.26
CA SER A 41 -5.78 -10.73 -8.67
C SER A 41 -6.01 -9.25 -8.94
N VAL A 42 -7.02 -8.64 -8.29
CA VAL A 42 -7.31 -7.20 -8.42
C VAL A 42 -6.16 -6.40 -7.82
N VAL A 43 -5.70 -6.79 -6.63
CA VAL A 43 -4.58 -6.17 -5.94
C VAL A 43 -3.30 -6.27 -6.78
N MET A 44 -2.95 -7.46 -7.27
CA MET A 44 -1.76 -7.70 -8.09
C MET A 44 -1.78 -6.88 -9.37
N ASN A 45 -2.93 -6.77 -10.04
CA ASN A 45 -3.05 -5.95 -11.25
C ASN A 45 -2.80 -4.46 -10.96
N LEU A 46 -3.30 -3.95 -9.83
CA LEU A 46 -3.03 -2.58 -9.41
C LEU A 46 -1.56 -2.37 -9.04
N LEU A 47 -0.96 -3.29 -8.28
CA LEU A 47 0.47 -3.23 -7.93
C LEU A 47 1.35 -3.22 -9.19
N ALA A 48 1.03 -4.05 -10.19
CA ALA A 48 1.73 -4.08 -11.47
C ALA A 48 1.53 -2.78 -12.28
N ARG A 49 0.29 -2.27 -12.36
CA ARG A 49 -0.05 -1.01 -13.05
C ARG A 49 0.78 0.16 -12.53
N TYR A 50 1.00 0.22 -11.22
CA TYR A 50 1.79 1.26 -10.57
C TYR A 50 3.28 0.92 -10.41
N GLN A 51 3.73 -0.22 -10.94
CA GLN A 51 5.10 -0.73 -10.83
C GLN A 51 5.60 -0.74 -9.37
N VAL A 52 4.71 -1.14 -8.45
CA VAL A 52 5.00 -1.20 -7.02
C VAL A 52 5.96 -2.35 -6.75
N GLN A 53 7.08 -2.04 -6.09
CA GLN A 53 8.06 -3.04 -5.68
C GLN A 53 7.83 -3.52 -4.24
N TYR A 54 7.29 -2.63 -3.38
CA TYR A 54 7.06 -2.91 -1.98
C TYR A 54 5.70 -2.39 -1.52
N LEU A 55 4.99 -3.22 -0.76
CA LEU A 55 3.77 -2.87 -0.05
C LEU A 55 4.08 -2.80 1.45
N TYR A 56 3.70 -1.70 2.09
CA TYR A 56 3.94 -1.46 3.51
C TYR A 56 2.65 -1.60 4.30
N VAL A 57 2.69 -2.30 5.43
CA VAL A 57 1.57 -2.42 6.36
C VAL A 57 2.06 -2.09 7.75
N GLY A 58 1.62 -0.96 8.30
CA GLY A 58 1.93 -0.53 9.67
C GLY A 58 0.67 -0.21 10.48
N LEU A 59 0.86 0.40 11.64
CA LEU A 59 -0.22 0.77 12.55
C LEU A 59 -1.25 1.71 11.90
N LEU A 60 -0.80 2.67 11.07
CA LEU A 60 -1.69 3.62 10.41
C LEU A 60 -2.65 2.93 9.43
N GLU A 61 -2.16 1.97 8.66
CA GLU A 61 -2.91 1.17 7.70
C GLU A 61 -3.92 0.29 8.44
N GLN A 62 -3.50 -0.33 9.54
CA GLN A 62 -4.40 -1.12 10.39
C GLN A 62 -5.51 -0.24 10.98
N MET A 63 -5.21 0.99 11.40
CA MET A 63 -6.21 1.94 11.90
C MET A 63 -7.11 2.50 10.78
N LYS A 64 -6.59 2.69 9.57
CA LYS A 64 -7.37 3.16 8.41
C LYS A 64 -8.30 2.07 7.88
N TYR A 65 -7.86 0.81 7.93
CA TYR A 65 -8.56 -0.35 7.39
C TYR A 65 -8.86 -1.42 8.45
N PRO A 66 -9.58 -1.09 9.54
CA PRO A 66 -9.77 -2.00 10.68
C PRO A 66 -10.57 -3.26 10.32
N LYS A 67 -11.33 -3.22 9.22
CA LYS A 67 -12.12 -4.36 8.73
C LYS A 67 -11.40 -5.20 7.68
N ALA A 68 -10.25 -4.73 7.17
CA ALA A 68 -9.52 -5.44 6.14
C ALA A 68 -8.53 -6.43 6.77
N ASN A 69 -8.45 -7.63 6.20
CA ASN A 69 -7.44 -8.61 6.60
C ASN A 69 -6.10 -8.26 5.94
N LEU A 70 -5.31 -7.37 6.54
CA LEU A 70 -4.02 -6.94 5.98
C LEU A 70 -2.92 -8.02 6.04
N GLN A 71 -3.11 -9.09 6.82
CA GLN A 71 -2.17 -10.22 6.84
C GLN A 71 -2.31 -11.11 5.59
N ARG A 72 -3.42 -10.99 4.84
CA ARG A 72 -3.67 -11.77 3.61
C ARG A 72 -2.60 -11.58 2.53
N PHE A 73 -1.88 -10.46 2.55
CA PHE A 73 -0.81 -10.18 1.59
C PHE A 73 0.31 -11.21 1.65
N SER A 74 0.55 -11.84 2.81
CA SER A 74 1.53 -12.92 2.95
C SER A 74 1.22 -14.16 2.10
N ALA A 75 -0.03 -14.32 1.63
CA ALA A 75 -0.41 -15.45 0.80
C ALA A 75 0.07 -15.33 -0.66
N PHE A 76 0.38 -14.11 -1.13
CA PHE A 76 0.75 -13.87 -2.53
C PHE A 76 1.90 -12.87 -2.73
N LEU A 77 2.38 -12.23 -1.66
CA LEU A 77 3.56 -11.38 -1.66
C LEU A 77 4.62 -11.93 -0.70
N HIS A 78 5.88 -11.61 -0.96
CA HIS A 78 6.99 -12.09 -0.15
C HIS A 78 7.25 -11.16 1.05
N VAL A 79 7.21 -11.67 2.28
CA VAL A 79 7.54 -10.86 3.47
C VAL A 79 9.06 -10.66 3.55
N VAL A 80 9.52 -9.43 3.36
CA VAL A 80 10.96 -9.08 3.45
C VAL A 80 11.33 -8.43 4.78
N TYR A 81 10.35 -7.92 5.51
CA TYR A 81 10.53 -7.39 6.87
C TYR A 81 9.24 -7.55 7.66
N SER A 82 9.35 -7.99 8.91
CA SER A 82 8.23 -8.05 9.85
C SER A 82 8.72 -7.89 11.28
N ALA A 83 8.61 -6.68 11.83
CA ALA A 83 8.95 -6.40 13.22
C ALA A 83 8.24 -5.12 13.70
N HIS A 84 8.06 -4.99 15.02
CA HIS A 84 7.50 -3.79 15.67
C HIS A 84 6.12 -3.36 15.13
N GLY A 85 5.26 -4.31 14.74
CA GLY A 85 3.93 -4.01 14.20
C GLY A 85 3.94 -3.47 12.76
N VAL A 86 5.07 -3.58 12.07
CA VAL A 86 5.25 -3.23 10.67
C VAL A 86 5.60 -4.47 9.86
N THR A 87 5.00 -4.59 8.67
CA THR A 87 5.31 -5.62 7.69
C THR A 87 5.54 -5.00 6.33
N ILE A 88 6.66 -5.33 5.69
CA ILE A 88 6.98 -4.93 4.32
C ILE A 88 6.93 -6.17 3.45
N TYR A 89 6.09 -6.12 2.43
CA TYR A 89 5.94 -7.16 1.43
C TYR A 89 6.60 -6.71 0.14
N GLN A 90 7.41 -7.58 -0.45
CA GLN A 90 7.96 -7.42 -1.79
C GLN A 90 6.99 -7.99 -2.81
N VAL A 91 6.72 -7.21 -3.85
CA VAL A 91 5.92 -7.64 -5.00
C VAL A 91 6.80 -8.50 -5.90
N PRO A 92 6.38 -9.73 -6.24
CA PRO A 92 7.16 -10.57 -7.13
C PRO A 92 7.27 -9.89 -8.51
N VAL A 93 8.50 -9.85 -9.03
CA VAL A 93 8.74 -9.44 -10.42
C VAL A 93 8.14 -10.51 -11.32
N SER A 94 7.24 -10.10 -12.22
CA SER A 94 6.72 -10.96 -13.30
C SER A 94 7.71 -11.03 -14.45
#